data_AF-A0A421JYH7-F1
#
_entry.id   AF-A0A421JYH7-F1
#
_cell.length_a   1.000
_cell.length_b   1.000
_cell.length_c   1.000
_cell.angle_alpha   90.00
_cell.angle_beta   90.00
_cell.angle_gamma   90.00
#
_symmetry.space_group_name_H-M   'P 1'
#
loop_
_entity.id
_entity.type
_entity.pdbx_description
1 polymer ?
#
loop_
_entity_poly.entity_id
_entity_poly.type
_entity_poly.pdbx_seq_one_letter_code
_entity_poly.pdbx_strand_id
1 'polypeptide(L)'
;MGYQMMRNALREAGIETPDKAREEISQVWKRGFRTMGVGMLFLLGVLAVIPTAAPVILALALIMVVWVVNSNINRQNYIKRYIKEEMKK
;
A
#
# COMPACT_ATOMS: atom_id res chain seq x y z
N MET A 1 17.28 -5.96 1.89
CA MET A 1 17.27 -5.28 0.57
C MET A 1 16.18 -4.21 0.44
N GLY A 2 14.93 -4.44 0.89
CA GLY A 2 13.84 -3.46 0.72
C GLY A 2 14.06 -2.08 1.37
N TYR A 3 14.73 -1.99 2.53
CA TYR A 3 14.97 -0.72 3.22
C TYR A 3 15.90 0.23 2.44
N GLN A 4 16.98 -0.28 1.85
CA GLN A 4 17.93 0.55 1.10
C GLN A 4 17.32 1.09 -0.20
N MET A 5 16.53 0.28 -0.91
CA MET A 5 15.76 0.73 -2.08
C MET A 5 14.78 1.85 -1.72
N MET A 6 14.00 1.68 -0.65
CA MET A 6 13.06 2.70 -0.19
C MET A 6 13.79 3.97 0.26
N ARG A 7 14.91 3.83 0.98
CA ARG A 7 15.76 4.97 1.41
C ARG A 7 16.32 5.75 0.23
N ASN A 8 16.84 5.07 -0.78
CA ASN A 8 17.37 5.72 -1.99
C ASN A 8 16.25 6.44 -2.75
N ALA A 9 15.07 5.81 -2.90
CA ALA A 9 13.92 6.44 -3.54
C ALA A 9 13.43 7.68 -2.78
N LEU A 10 13.43 7.66 -1.44
CA LEU A 10 13.06 8.82 -0.61
C LEU A 10 14.10 9.95 -0.72
N ARG A 11 15.40 9.62 -0.79
CA ARG A 11 16.47 10.60 -1.03
C ARG A 11 16.42 11.19 -2.44
N GLU A 12 16.21 10.36 -3.46
CA GLU A 12 16.02 10.81 -4.85
C GLU A 12 14.78 11.69 -5.02
N ALA A 13 13.71 11.42 -4.25
CA ALA A 13 12.51 12.25 -4.23
C ALA A 13 12.68 13.58 -3.46
N GLY A 14 13.87 13.87 -2.90
CA GLY A 14 14.14 15.11 -2.16
C GLY A 14 13.31 15.24 -0.88
N ILE A 15 12.99 14.10 -0.25
CA ILE A 15 12.21 14.03 0.99
C ILE A 15 13.17 14.18 2.16
N GLU A 16 13.52 15.43 2.43
CA GLU A 16 14.39 15.83 3.55
C GLU A 16 13.58 16.30 4.77
N THR A 17 12.26 16.46 4.60
CA THR A 17 11.36 16.99 5.63
C THR A 17 10.28 15.98 6.03
N PRO A 18 9.91 15.91 7.32
CA PRO A 18 8.85 15.02 7.82
C PRO A 18 7.50 15.20 7.14
N ASP A 19 7.19 16.41 6.68
CA ASP A 19 5.91 16.73 6.02
C ASP A 19 5.79 16.09 4.64
N LYS A 20 6.84 16.16 3.81
CA LYS A 20 6.91 15.44 2.53
C LYS A 20 6.81 13.92 2.71
N ALA A 21 7.37 13.39 3.79
CA ALA A 21 7.29 11.96 4.11
C ALA A 21 5.86 11.53 4.49
N ARG A 22 5.07 12.41 5.14
CA ARG A 22 3.63 12.18 5.37
C ARG A 22 2.82 12.24 4.08
N GLU A 23 3.20 13.12 3.16
CA GLU A 23 2.55 13.26 1.87
C GLU A 23 2.73 12.00 1.01
N GLU A 24 3.94 11.43 0.97
CA GLU A 24 4.21 10.13 0.36
C GLU A 24 3.41 8.99 0.99
N ILE A 25 3.29 8.98 2.32
CA ILE A 25 2.43 8.01 3.01
C ILE A 25 0.99 8.12 2.49
N SER A 26 0.46 9.33 2.32
CA SER A 26 -0.90 9.52 1.78
C SER A 26 -1.01 9.00 0.33
N GLN A 27 0.02 9.22 -0.49
CA GLN A 27 0.04 8.74 -1.88
C GLN A 27 0.09 7.21 -1.95
N VAL A 28 0.86 6.56 -1.07
CA VAL A 28 0.93 5.11 -0.96
C VAL A 28 -0.45 4.53 -0.67
N TRP A 29 -1.19 5.10 0.29
CA TRP A 29 -2.57 4.69 0.58
C TRP A 29 -3.50 4.94 -0.61
N LYS A 30 -3.38 6.10 -1.27
CA LYS A 30 -4.20 6.44 -2.44
C LYS A 30 -3.99 5.45 -3.60
N ARG A 31 -2.73 5.04 -3.85
CA ARG A 31 -2.41 4.01 -4.84
C ARG A 31 -2.93 2.64 -4.41
N GLY A 32 -2.75 2.28 -3.14
CA GLY A 32 -3.26 1.03 -2.57
C GLY A 32 -4.78 0.90 -2.73
N PHE A 33 -5.53 1.94 -2.38
CA PHE A 33 -6.98 1.98 -2.57
C PHE A 33 -7.40 1.95 -4.04
N ARG A 34 -6.64 2.59 -4.94
CA ARG A 34 -6.92 2.52 -6.39
C ARG A 34 -6.75 1.10 -6.91
N THR A 35 -5.66 0.42 -6.54
CA THR A 35 -5.43 -0.99 -6.92
C THR A 35 -6.49 -1.91 -6.32
N MET A 36 -6.87 -1.67 -5.06
CA MET A 36 -7.94 -2.42 -4.40
C MET A 36 -9.29 -2.21 -5.09
N GLY A 37 -9.62 -0.99 -5.50
CA GLY A 37 -10.85 -0.68 -6.23
C GLY A 37 -10.93 -1.39 -7.58
N VAL A 38 -9.84 -1.40 -8.35
CA VAL A 38 -9.77 -2.15 -9.62
C VAL A 38 -9.91 -3.65 -9.39
N GLY A 39 -9.24 -4.19 -8.37
CA GLY A 39 -9.37 -5.59 -7.97
C GLY A 39 -10.79 -5.98 -7.57
N MET A 40 -11.47 -5.12 -6.82
CA MET A 40 -12.85 -5.34 -6.38
C MET A 40 -13.83 -5.34 -7.56
N LEU A 41 -13.66 -4.42 -8.53
CA LEU A 41 -14.47 -4.39 -9.75
C LEU A 41 -14.30 -5.69 -10.56
N PHE A 42 -13.08 -6.21 -10.64
CA PHE A 42 -12.80 -7.48 -11.30
C PHE A 42 -13.50 -8.64 -10.60
N LEU A 43 -13.40 -8.72 -9.27
CA LEU A 43 -14.07 -9.76 -8.47
C LEU A 43 -15.60 -9.70 -8.62
N LEU A 44 -16.19 -8.50 -8.66
CA LEU A 44 -17.62 -8.32 -8.92
C LEU A 44 -18.01 -8.76 -10.34
N GLY A 45 -17.18 -8.48 -11.34
CA GLY A 45 -17.38 -8.96 -12.71
C GLY A 45 -17.39 -10.49 -12.79
N VAL A 46 -16.44 -11.15 -12.13
CA VAL A 46 -16.40 -12.63 -12.06
C VAL A 46 -17.62 -13.17 -11.33
N LEU A 47 -18.04 -12.53 -10.24
CA LEU A 47 -19.23 -12.93 -9.47
C LEU A 47 -20.52 -12.83 -10.30
N ALA A 48 -20.63 -11.80 -11.15
CA ALA A 48 -21.78 -11.62 -12.04
C ALA A 48 -21.88 -12.72 -13.11
N VAL A 49 -20.74 -13.29 -13.54
CA VAL A 49 -20.69 -14.39 -14.52
C VAL A 49 -20.83 -15.75 -13.84
N ILE A 50 -20.23 -15.94 -12.66
CA ILE A 50 -20.18 -17.21 -11.94
C ILE A 50 -20.59 -17.00 -10.47
N PRO A 51 -21.89 -16.85 -10.18
CA PRO A 51 -22.39 -16.57 -8.83
C PRO A 51 -22.15 -17.73 -7.85
N THR A 52 -22.01 -18.96 -8.33
CA THR A 52 -21.68 -20.14 -7.51
C THR A 52 -20.28 -20.07 -6.90
N ALA A 53 -19.38 -19.25 -7.45
CA ALA A 53 -18.05 -19.01 -6.91
C ALA A 53 -18.02 -17.95 -5.78
N ALA A 54 -19.18 -17.43 -5.34
CA ALA A 54 -19.28 -16.40 -4.30
C ALA A 54 -18.43 -16.65 -3.04
N PRO A 55 -18.37 -17.86 -2.45
CA PRO A 55 -17.56 -18.08 -1.24
C PRO A 55 -16.06 -17.88 -1.51
N VAL A 56 -15.59 -18.34 -2.67
CA VAL A 56 -14.19 -18.21 -3.10
C VAL A 56 -13.85 -16.76 -3.39
N ILE A 57 -14.74 -16.04 -4.09
CA ILE A 57 -14.58 -14.62 -4.41
C ILE A 57 -14.54 -13.76 -3.15
N LEU A 58 -15.40 -14.05 -2.16
CA LEU A 58 -15.37 -13.40 -0.86
C LEU A 58 -14.06 -13.64 -0.12
N ALA A 59 -13.56 -14.88 -0.12
CA ALA A 59 -12.26 -15.19 0.49
C ALA A 59 -11.11 -14.43 -0.20
N LEU A 60 -11.10 -14.38 -1.53
CA LEU A 60 -10.12 -13.62 -2.30
C LEU A 60 -10.19 -12.12 -2.03
N ALA A 61 -11.40 -11.57 -1.92
CA ALA A 61 -11.60 -10.16 -1.56
C ALA A 61 -10.99 -9.85 -0.19
N LEU A 62 -11.23 -10.70 0.81
CA LEU A 62 -10.67 -10.54 2.16
C LEU A 62 -9.14 -10.63 2.15
N ILE A 63 -8.57 -11.61 1.44
CA ILE A 63 -7.11 -11.75 1.30
C ILE A 63 -6.51 -10.49 0.66
N MET A 64 -7.16 -9.97 -0.40
CA MET A 64 -6.72 -8.75 -1.06
C MET A 64 -6.73 -7.55 -0.11
N VAL A 65 -7.79 -7.38 0.70
CA VAL A 65 -7.89 -6.31 1.70
C VAL A 65 -6.74 -6.41 2.71
N VAL A 66 -6.58 -7.59 3.31
CA VAL A 66 -5.53 -7.84 4.32
C VAL A 66 -4.16 -7.58 3.73
N TRP A 67 -3.91 -8.01 2.49
CA TRP A 67 -2.64 -7.81 1.82
C TRP A 67 -2.34 -6.32 1.55
N VAL A 68 -3.32 -5.56 1.05
CA VAL A 68 -3.17 -4.11 0.81
C VAL A 68 -2.93 -3.37 2.12
N VAL A 69 -3.70 -3.67 3.16
CA VAL A 69 -3.55 -3.05 4.49
C VAL A 69 -2.18 -3.36 5.08
N ASN A 70 -1.76 -4.63 5.09
CA ASN A 70 -0.48 -5.03 5.65
C ASN A 70 0.70 -4.45 4.85
N SER A 71 0.61 -4.40 3.53
CA SER A 71 1.60 -3.76 2.65
C SER A 71 1.74 -2.27 2.94
N ASN A 72 0.62 -1.57 3.14
CA ASN A 72 0.61 -0.15 3.49
C ASN A 72 1.14 0.11 4.91
N ILE A 73 0.78 -0.72 5.90
CA ILE A 73 1.31 -0.61 7.26
C ILE A 73 2.83 -0.81 7.27
N ASN A 74 3.34 -1.82 6.56
CA ASN A 74 4.76 -2.04 6.44
C ASN A 74 5.46 -0.83 5.82
N ARG A 75 4.97 -0.30 4.69
CA ARG A 75 5.52 0.93 4.07
C ARG A 75 5.51 2.12 5.02
N GLN A 76 4.42 2.34 5.78
CA GLN A 76 4.36 3.40 6.78
C GLN A 76 5.43 3.24 7.86
N ASN A 77 5.60 2.02 8.38
CA ASN A 77 6.61 1.74 9.40
C ASN A 77 8.03 1.98 8.87
N TYR A 78 8.30 1.66 7.60
CA TYR A 78 9.58 2.00 6.95
C TYR A 78 9.81 3.52 6.87
N ILE A 79 8.81 4.29 6.46
CA ILE A 79 8.93 5.76 6.35
C ILE A 79 9.09 6.39 7.74
N LYS A 80 8.31 5.95 8.74
CA LYS A 80 8.46 6.41 10.13
C LYS A 80 9.86 6.13 10.68
N ARG A 81 10.41 4.96 10.37
CA ARG A 81 11.77 4.57 10.78
C ARG A 81 12.83 5.44 10.10
N TYR A 82 12.69 5.71 8.82
CA TYR A 82 13.58 6.61 8.08
C TYR A 82 13.59 8.04 8.67
N ILE A 83 12.41 8.62 8.96
CA ILE A 83 12.33 9.93 9.62
C ILE A 83 13.04 9.93 10.97
N LYS A 84 12.86 8.86 11.77
CA LYS A 84 13.47 8.72 13.09
C LYS A 84 15.00 8.59 13.03
N GLU A 85 15.51 7.86 12.04
CA GLU A 85 16.96 7.57 11.91
C GLU A 85 17.74 8.68 11.18
N GLU A 86 17.14 9.36 10.19
CA GLU A 86 17.88 10.26 9.27
C GLU A 86 17.52 11.75 9.42
N MET A 87 16.32 12.11 9.87
CA MET A 87 15.89 13.53 9.98
C MET A 87 15.93 14.09 11.41
N LYS A 88 16.22 13.26 12.41
CA LYS A 88 16.34 13.66 13.83
C LYS A 88 17.78 13.79 14.32
N LYS A 89 18.75 13.73 13.40
CA LYS A 89 20.16 14.08 13.64
C LYS A 89 20.36 15.56 13.36
#